data_AF-A0A8J3GPP0-F1
#
_entry.id   AF-A0A8J3GPP0-F1
#
_cell.length_a   1.000
_cell.length_b   1.000
_cell.length_c   1.000
_cell.angle_alpha   90.00
_cell.angle_beta   90.00
_cell.angle_gamma   90.00
#
_symmetry.space_group_name_H-M   'P 1'
#
loop_
_entity.id
_entity.type
_entity.pdbx_description
1 polymer ?
#
loop_
_entity_poly.entity_id
_entity_poly.type
_entity_poly.pdbx_seq_one_letter_code
_entity_poly.pdbx_strand_id
1 'polypeptide(L)'
;MTGPITTEPKDASPDRSEETPPRRLSRWLLGIGPLVLIATLIGLFTLLNAPGVTGDGNRTPEEEIVVETTQLRPGQIILTIRNEGVDPVSIAQVNVSDYYAQFTQTREELARLESGTITITYPWVEGDPYEITLVTSTGGTIGAEIAAATVSPERGAPFFGLMALLGIYVGVIPIGIGLLWMPFVRRSSKAWVRGLMGFTIGLLAFLTIDATLEGLELVAGTTAFGGGLIVFLGALAAYLALEGVEGVILRRHAGAKPGEGLPARSLAFLIAIGIGLHNLGEGLAIGSAYAVGSLALGAFLVIGFAIHNTTEGLAIVTPLAGERPRLRLLVLLGLIAGAPAILGAILGGTVFQPNLVALLFGVGAGAVGQVAVKLIPLLKDEAGRMLTPLTAGGIVIGLGFMFATGLLVAA
;
A
#
# COMPACT_ATOMS: atom_id res chain seq x y z
N MET A 1 74.52 37.56 41.63
CA MET A 1 75.14 36.53 42.50
C MET A 1 74.25 36.37 43.72
N THR A 2 73.82 35.22 44.24
CA THR A 2 73.90 33.79 43.92
C THR A 2 73.19 33.10 45.09
N GLY A 3 72.06 32.41 44.82
CA GLY A 3 71.46 31.30 45.61
C GLY A 3 71.15 31.49 47.11
N PRO A 4 70.78 30.40 47.82
CA PRO A 4 69.58 29.57 47.57
C PRO A 4 68.79 29.18 48.86
N ILE A 5 67.55 28.71 48.64
CA ILE A 5 66.76 27.65 49.35
C ILE A 5 66.80 27.58 50.90
N THR A 6 65.60 27.63 51.53
CA THR A 6 65.14 26.63 52.53
C THR A 6 63.61 26.61 52.67
N THR A 7 63.08 25.43 52.97
CA THR A 7 61.66 25.02 53.01
C THR A 7 61.11 24.87 54.44
N GLU A 8 59.79 25.15 54.56
CA GLU A 8 58.78 24.66 55.53
C GLU A 8 58.72 25.24 56.96
N PRO A 9 57.56 25.20 57.71
CA PRO A 9 56.25 24.54 57.44
C PRO A 9 54.94 25.31 57.83
N LYS A 10 53.79 24.66 57.50
CA LYS A 10 52.47 24.59 58.21
C LYS A 10 51.47 25.77 58.15
N ASP A 11 50.31 25.53 57.52
CA ASP A 11 48.99 25.82 58.14
C ASP A 11 47.81 25.12 57.44
N ALA A 12 46.76 24.86 58.21
CA ALA A 12 45.68 23.92 57.96
C ALA A 12 44.39 24.54 57.38
N SER A 13 43.78 23.80 56.41
CA SER A 13 42.35 23.65 56.01
C SER A 13 41.53 24.92 55.61
N PRO A 14 40.49 24.84 54.73
CA PRO A 14 39.33 23.95 54.88
C PRO A 14 38.86 23.19 53.62
N ASP A 15 38.29 22.03 53.89
CA ASP A 15 37.06 21.45 53.33
C ASP A 15 36.69 21.81 51.87
N ARG A 16 37.03 20.90 50.94
CA ARG A 16 36.34 20.84 49.66
C ARG A 16 35.01 20.13 49.92
N SER A 17 33.93 20.89 50.04
CA SER A 17 32.59 20.35 49.86
C SER A 17 32.55 19.68 48.48
N GLU A 18 32.56 18.36 48.46
CA GLU A 18 32.23 17.57 47.28
C GLU A 18 30.79 17.92 46.89
N GLU A 19 30.63 18.83 45.92
CA GLU A 19 29.38 18.94 45.18
C GLU A 19 29.13 17.57 44.53
N THR A 20 28.20 16.82 45.12
CA THR A 20 27.73 15.57 44.54
C THR A 20 27.10 15.92 43.19
N PRO A 21 27.58 15.35 42.07
CA PRO A 21 27.03 15.68 40.77
C PRO A 21 25.54 15.32 40.79
N PRO A 22 24.65 16.16 40.22
CA PRO A 22 23.22 15.89 40.23
C PRO A 22 23.00 14.51 39.63
N ARG A 23 22.31 13.63 40.38
CA ARG A 23 21.97 12.27 39.92
C ARG A 23 21.27 12.40 38.58
N ARG A 24 21.99 12.15 37.49
CA ARG A 24 21.42 12.06 36.15
C ARG A 24 20.41 10.93 36.20
N LEU A 25 19.13 11.28 36.29
CA LEU A 25 18.06 10.31 36.15
C LEU A 25 18.33 9.56 34.85
N SER A 26 18.42 8.22 34.92
CA SER A 26 18.70 7.39 33.75
C SER A 26 17.72 7.81 32.63
N ARG A 27 18.23 8.11 31.44
CA ARG A 27 17.41 8.58 30.30
C ARG A 27 16.24 7.62 29.99
N TRP A 28 16.39 6.34 30.34
CA TRP A 28 15.35 5.34 30.28
C TRP A 28 14.20 5.57 31.27
N LEU A 29 14.48 6.04 32.48
CA LEU A 29 13.45 6.39 33.47
C LEU A 29 12.65 7.63 33.05
N LEU A 30 13.27 8.56 32.33
CA LEU A 30 12.55 9.69 31.71
C LEU A 30 11.63 9.24 30.55
N GLY A 31 11.98 8.16 29.85
CA GLY A 31 11.13 7.57 28.80
C GLY A 31 10.03 6.64 29.33
N ILE A 32 10.32 5.89 30.40
CA ILE A 32 9.39 4.94 31.02
C ILE A 32 8.37 5.66 31.92
N GLY A 33 8.76 6.75 32.58
CA GLY A 33 7.89 7.52 33.47
C GLY A 33 6.54 7.93 32.84
N PRO A 34 6.54 8.57 31.65
CA PRO A 34 5.31 8.89 30.93
C PRO A 34 4.47 7.65 30.55
N LEU A 35 5.10 6.54 30.16
CA LEU A 35 4.40 5.29 29.82
C LEU A 35 3.71 4.67 31.04
N VAL A 36 4.39 4.66 32.19
CA VAL A 36 3.83 4.18 33.46
C VAL A 36 2.69 5.09 33.92
N LEU A 37 2.82 6.41 33.75
CA LEU A 37 1.76 7.36 34.06
C LEU A 37 0.52 7.14 33.17
N ILE A 38 0.72 6.95 31.86
CA ILE A 38 -0.37 6.60 30.93
C ILE A 38 -1.05 5.31 31.36
N ALA A 39 -0.29 4.24 31.62
CA ALA A 39 -0.84 2.96 32.07
C ALA A 39 -1.62 3.11 33.39
N THR A 40 -1.10 3.93 34.32
CA THR A 40 -1.77 4.21 35.61
C THR A 40 -3.06 4.98 35.42
N LEU A 41 -3.08 6.01 34.57
CA LEU A 41 -4.27 6.81 34.27
C LEU A 41 -5.34 5.98 33.55
N ILE A 42 -4.95 5.13 32.60
CA ILE A 42 -5.86 4.18 31.95
C ILE A 42 -6.42 3.19 32.98
N GLY A 43 -5.57 2.61 33.83
CA GLY A 43 -5.99 1.69 34.88
C GLY A 43 -6.90 2.34 35.92
N LEU A 44 -6.70 3.62 36.25
CA LEU A 44 -7.58 4.37 37.14
C LEU A 44 -8.92 4.68 36.46
N PHE A 45 -8.90 5.03 35.17
CA PHE A 45 -10.10 5.32 34.38
C PHE A 45 -10.99 4.08 34.24
N THR A 46 -10.41 2.88 34.10
CA THR A 46 -11.14 1.62 34.10
C THR A 46 -11.67 1.24 35.49
N LEU A 47 -10.86 1.40 36.54
CA LEU A 47 -11.28 1.12 37.93
C LEU A 47 -12.43 2.00 38.43
N LEU A 48 -12.52 3.23 37.93
CA LEU A 48 -13.55 4.20 38.32
C LEU A 48 -14.86 4.03 37.56
N ASN A 49 -15.03 2.97 36.74
CA ASN A 49 -16.20 2.76 35.89
C ASN A 49 -16.59 4.03 35.12
N ALA A 50 -15.60 4.71 34.54
CA ALA A 50 -15.85 5.91 33.77
C ALA A 50 -16.88 5.62 32.66
N PRO A 51 -17.82 6.55 32.38
CA PRO A 51 -18.84 6.35 31.35
C PRO A 51 -18.22 5.93 30.02
N GLY A 52 -18.66 4.79 29.47
CA GLY A 52 -18.12 4.22 28.22
C GLY A 52 -17.04 3.15 28.38
N VAL A 53 -16.57 2.84 29.60
CA VAL A 53 -15.55 1.80 29.86
C VAL A 53 -16.15 0.51 30.44
N THR A 54 -17.20 0.64 31.25
CA THR A 54 -18.01 -0.48 31.71
C THR A 54 -19.38 -0.37 31.07
N GLY A 55 -19.76 -1.39 30.33
CA GLY A 55 -20.94 -1.42 29.44
C GLY A 55 -22.28 -1.47 30.18
N ASP A 56 -22.41 -0.77 31.30
CA ASP A 56 -23.66 -0.73 32.05
C ASP A 56 -24.61 0.33 31.49
N GLY A 57 -25.63 -0.17 30.80
CA GLY A 57 -26.96 0.42 30.78
C GLY A 57 -27.26 1.43 29.67
N ASN A 58 -27.95 0.95 28.64
CA ASN A 58 -28.70 1.74 27.65
C ASN A 58 -27.92 2.39 26.50
N ARG A 59 -26.86 1.73 26.01
CA ARG A 59 -26.32 2.04 24.67
C ARG A 59 -27.07 1.24 23.61
N THR A 60 -27.43 1.90 22.51
CA THR A 60 -27.95 1.22 21.31
C THR A 60 -26.91 0.19 20.88
N PRO A 61 -27.30 -1.07 20.58
CA PRO A 61 -26.37 -2.05 20.04
C PRO A 61 -25.67 -1.49 18.80
N GLU A 62 -24.34 -1.43 18.84
CA GLU A 62 -23.51 -0.99 17.71
C GLU A 62 -23.06 -2.24 16.95
N GLU A 63 -24.01 -2.80 16.19
CA GLU A 63 -23.81 -3.98 15.35
C GLU A 63 -23.45 -3.54 13.94
N GLU A 64 -22.24 -3.89 13.50
CA GLU A 64 -21.76 -3.57 12.15
C GLU A 64 -21.13 -4.82 11.56
N ILE A 65 -21.76 -5.37 10.52
CA ILE A 65 -21.24 -6.51 9.78
C ILE A 65 -20.80 -6.04 8.41
N VAL A 66 -19.60 -6.45 8.01
CA VAL A 66 -19.10 -6.26 6.65
C VAL A 66 -19.00 -7.62 5.97
N VAL A 67 -19.49 -7.71 4.74
CA VAL A 67 -19.26 -8.88 3.88
C VAL A 67 -17.88 -8.75 3.26
N GLU A 68 -16.97 -9.64 3.66
CA GLU A 68 -15.61 -9.67 3.13
C GLU A 68 -15.57 -10.33 1.76
N THR A 69 -16.25 -11.46 1.56
CA THR A 69 -16.24 -12.16 0.27
C THR A 69 -17.55 -12.84 -0.04
N THR A 70 -17.91 -12.88 -1.33
CA THR A 70 -19.02 -13.66 -1.87
C THR A 70 -18.46 -14.74 -2.80
N GLN A 71 -18.76 -16.01 -2.50
CA GLN A 71 -18.46 -17.15 -3.35
C GLN A 71 -19.76 -17.79 -3.83
N LEU A 72 -19.89 -17.96 -5.16
CA LEU A 72 -21.04 -18.56 -5.81
C LEU A 72 -20.69 -19.96 -6.28
N ARG A 73 -21.46 -20.94 -5.78
CA ARG A 73 -21.42 -22.35 -6.21
C ARG A 73 -22.81 -22.76 -6.70
N PRO A 74 -22.94 -23.77 -7.56
CA PRO A 74 -24.26 -24.23 -7.99
C PRO A 74 -25.22 -24.46 -6.79
N GLY A 75 -26.31 -23.68 -6.75
CA GLY A 75 -27.33 -23.76 -5.69
C GLY A 75 -26.95 -23.15 -4.33
N GLN A 76 -25.81 -22.47 -4.21
CA GLN A 76 -25.34 -21.88 -2.96
C GLN A 76 -24.69 -20.51 -3.15
N ILE A 77 -24.96 -19.61 -2.22
CA ILE A 77 -24.26 -18.34 -2.04
C ILE A 77 -23.52 -18.41 -0.70
N ILE A 78 -22.20 -18.29 -0.72
CA ILE A 78 -21.36 -18.40 0.46
C ILE A 78 -20.76 -17.03 0.76
N LEU A 79 -21.09 -16.47 1.92
CA LEU A 79 -20.59 -15.18 2.38
C LEU A 79 -19.58 -15.39 3.50
N THR A 80 -18.43 -14.73 3.41
CA THR A 80 -17.55 -14.52 4.56
C THR A 80 -17.84 -13.14 5.11
N ILE A 81 -18.18 -13.07 6.38
CA ILE A 81 -18.58 -11.84 7.06
C ILE A 81 -17.68 -11.56 8.25
N ARG A 82 -17.51 -10.30 8.62
CA ARG A 82 -16.78 -9.87 9.82
C ARG A 82 -17.63 -8.90 10.63
N ASN A 83 -17.59 -9.06 11.96
CA ASN A 83 -18.14 -8.07 12.88
C ASN A 83 -17.13 -6.94 13.09
N GLU A 84 -17.40 -5.75 12.57
CA GLU A 84 -16.61 -4.54 12.84
C GLU A 84 -17.15 -3.71 14.01
N GLY A 85 -18.38 -4.01 14.41
CA GLY A 85 -19.07 -3.38 15.53
C GLY A 85 -18.42 -3.65 16.88
N VAL A 86 -18.86 -2.90 17.89
CA VAL A 86 -18.38 -3.04 19.26
C VAL A 86 -19.00 -4.26 19.92
N ASP A 87 -20.27 -4.54 19.59
CA ASP A 87 -21.07 -5.58 20.21
C ASP A 87 -21.02 -6.89 19.43
N PRO A 88 -21.12 -8.05 20.11
CA PRO A 88 -21.28 -9.33 19.45
C PRO A 88 -22.55 -9.35 18.58
N VAL A 89 -22.47 -10.01 17.42
CA VAL A 89 -23.58 -10.06 16.47
C VAL A 89 -23.91 -11.52 16.13
N SER A 90 -25.21 -11.83 16.13
CA SER A 90 -25.75 -13.10 15.63
C SER A 90 -26.68 -12.84 14.46
N ILE A 91 -26.54 -13.59 13.38
CA ILE A 91 -27.46 -13.52 12.24
C ILE A 91 -28.64 -14.46 12.48
N ALA A 92 -29.84 -13.90 12.46
CA ALA A 92 -31.09 -14.64 12.70
C ALA A 92 -31.77 -15.04 11.39
N GLN A 93 -31.65 -14.22 10.34
CA GLN A 93 -32.33 -14.44 9.07
C GLN A 93 -31.52 -13.90 7.90
N VAL A 94 -31.69 -14.50 6.72
CA VAL A 94 -31.07 -14.07 5.48
C VAL A 94 -32.13 -13.99 4.39
N ASN A 95 -32.20 -12.82 3.75
CA ASN A 95 -33.05 -12.61 2.58
C ASN A 95 -32.15 -12.53 1.34
N VAL A 96 -32.58 -13.16 0.26
CA VAL A 96 -31.99 -12.98 -1.07
C VAL A 96 -33.09 -12.44 -1.97
N SER A 97 -32.93 -11.19 -2.37
CA SER A 97 -33.97 -10.33 -2.92
C SER A 97 -35.19 -10.32 -2.00
N ASP A 98 -36.33 -10.85 -2.46
CA ASP A 98 -37.58 -10.89 -1.70
C ASP A 98 -37.84 -12.24 -1.00
N TYR A 99 -36.87 -13.16 -0.98
CA TYR A 99 -37.06 -14.53 -0.47
C TYR A 99 -36.24 -14.82 0.79
N TYR A 100 -36.91 -15.38 1.81
CA TYR A 100 -36.27 -15.90 3.01
C TYR A 100 -35.53 -17.19 2.72
N ALA A 101 -34.21 -17.09 2.61
CA ALA A 101 -33.38 -18.22 2.24
C ALA A 101 -32.97 -19.05 3.46
N GLN A 102 -32.84 -20.37 3.28
CA GLN A 102 -32.23 -21.22 4.29
C GLN A 102 -30.73 -20.98 4.31
N PHE A 103 -30.15 -20.84 5.50
CA PHE A 103 -28.71 -20.66 5.66
C PHE A 103 -28.15 -21.52 6.79
N THR A 104 -26.85 -21.79 6.71
CA THR A 104 -26.06 -22.31 7.83
C THR A 104 -24.92 -21.34 8.12
N GLN A 105 -24.43 -21.33 9.35
CA GLN A 105 -23.34 -20.46 9.76
C GLN A 105 -22.29 -21.24 10.54
N THR A 106 -21.02 -20.89 10.35
CA THR A 106 -19.91 -21.55 11.06
C THR A 106 -19.83 -21.16 12.53
N ARG A 107 -20.39 -19.99 12.89
CA ARG A 107 -20.48 -19.49 14.26
C ARG A 107 -21.86 -18.90 14.49
N GLU A 108 -22.42 -19.11 15.68
CA GLU A 108 -23.73 -18.57 16.05
C GLU A 108 -23.65 -17.10 16.47
N GLU A 109 -22.52 -16.69 17.03
CA GLU A 109 -22.25 -15.33 17.50
C GLU A 109 -20.83 -14.95 17.07
N LEU A 110 -20.68 -13.73 16.53
CA LEU A 110 -19.41 -13.17 16.09
C LEU A 110 -18.97 -12.10 17.08
N ALA A 111 -17.84 -12.33 17.76
CA ALA A 111 -17.22 -11.31 18.58
C ALA A 111 -16.63 -10.18 17.70
N ARG A 112 -16.27 -9.06 18.33
CA ARG A 112 -15.63 -7.93 17.64
C ARG A 112 -14.38 -8.36 16.87
N LEU A 113 -14.31 -7.94 15.60
CA LEU A 113 -13.31 -8.26 14.58
C LEU A 113 -13.20 -9.74 14.19
N GLU A 114 -14.14 -10.57 14.65
CA GLU A 114 -14.20 -11.98 14.30
C GLU A 114 -14.91 -12.19 12.96
N SER A 115 -14.34 -13.06 12.11
CA SER A 115 -14.94 -13.43 10.82
C SER A 115 -15.61 -14.80 10.86
N GLY A 116 -16.80 -14.94 10.27
CA GLY A 116 -17.50 -16.21 10.09
C GLY A 116 -17.96 -16.43 8.64
N THR A 117 -18.45 -17.63 8.35
CA THR A 117 -19.00 -17.97 7.03
C THR A 117 -20.49 -18.29 7.14
N ILE A 118 -21.29 -17.70 6.26
CA ILE A 118 -22.71 -17.99 6.06
C ILE A 118 -22.86 -18.70 4.71
N THR A 119 -23.44 -19.88 4.71
CA THR A 119 -23.78 -20.63 3.49
C THR A 119 -25.29 -20.59 3.28
N ILE A 120 -25.71 -19.87 2.25
CA ILE A 120 -27.10 -19.67 1.87
C ILE A 120 -27.45 -20.69 0.78
N THR A 121 -28.48 -21.50 1.01
CA THR A 121 -29.01 -22.42 0.00
C THR A 121 -29.99 -21.65 -0.88
N TYR A 122 -29.56 -21.30 -2.09
CA TYR A 122 -30.34 -20.50 -3.03
C TYR A 122 -29.97 -20.85 -4.49
N PRO A 123 -30.95 -21.22 -5.33
CA PRO A 123 -30.73 -21.58 -6.73
C PRO A 123 -30.58 -20.33 -7.61
N TRP A 124 -29.45 -19.63 -7.47
CA TRP A 124 -29.16 -18.46 -8.28
C TRP A 124 -28.95 -18.82 -9.76
N VAL A 125 -29.12 -17.81 -10.62
CA VAL A 125 -29.02 -17.89 -12.08
C VAL A 125 -27.84 -17.03 -12.53
N GLU A 126 -27.05 -17.55 -13.47
CA GLU A 126 -25.88 -16.85 -14.00
C GLU A 126 -26.30 -15.57 -14.74
N GLY A 127 -25.62 -14.47 -14.43
CA GLY A 127 -25.88 -13.13 -14.97
C GLY A 127 -26.87 -12.29 -14.16
N ASP A 128 -27.67 -12.90 -13.28
CA ASP A 128 -28.69 -12.16 -12.52
C ASP A 128 -28.08 -11.38 -11.34
N PRO A 129 -28.60 -10.17 -11.04
CA PRO A 129 -28.26 -9.43 -9.83
C PRO A 129 -29.04 -9.96 -8.62
N TYR A 130 -28.43 -9.89 -7.44
CA TYR A 130 -29.06 -10.25 -6.17
C TYR A 130 -28.74 -9.23 -5.07
N GLU A 131 -29.75 -8.86 -4.30
CA GLU A 131 -29.58 -8.11 -3.05
C GLU A 131 -29.69 -9.08 -1.88
N ILE A 132 -28.71 -9.10 -1.00
CA ILE A 132 -28.70 -9.97 0.18
C ILE A 132 -28.89 -9.09 1.41
N THR A 133 -29.90 -9.38 2.22
CA THR A 133 -30.10 -8.72 3.51
C THR A 133 -29.88 -9.72 4.64
N LEU A 134 -28.86 -9.49 5.45
CA LEU A 134 -28.63 -10.20 6.70
C LEU A 134 -29.38 -9.48 7.82
N VAL A 135 -30.23 -10.20 8.53
CA VAL A 135 -30.99 -9.66 9.68
C VAL A 135 -30.38 -10.22 10.96
N THR A 136 -29.98 -9.34 11.86
CA THR A 136 -29.39 -9.70 13.15
C THR A 136 -30.46 -10.13 14.16
N SER A 137 -30.05 -10.76 15.26
CA SER A 137 -30.95 -11.18 16.34
C SER A 137 -31.66 -10.02 17.05
N THR A 138 -31.11 -8.81 16.96
CA THR A 138 -31.72 -7.58 17.49
C THR A 138 -32.60 -6.86 16.45
N GLY A 139 -32.67 -7.37 15.22
CA GLY A 139 -33.48 -6.83 14.13
C GLY A 139 -32.77 -5.80 13.25
N GLY A 140 -31.46 -5.59 13.44
CA GLY A 140 -30.63 -4.81 12.52
C GLY A 140 -30.52 -5.47 11.16
N THR A 141 -30.37 -4.68 10.10
CA THR A 141 -30.27 -5.18 8.72
C THR A 141 -28.97 -4.73 8.08
N ILE A 142 -28.20 -5.68 7.54
CA ILE A 142 -26.98 -5.44 6.79
C ILE A 142 -27.18 -5.91 5.35
N GLY A 143 -27.03 -5.00 4.39
CA GLY A 143 -27.15 -5.28 2.96
C GLY A 143 -25.82 -5.69 2.33
N ALA A 144 -25.88 -6.56 1.33
CA ALA A 144 -24.78 -6.88 0.42
C ALA A 144 -25.32 -7.10 -0.99
N GLU A 145 -24.58 -6.70 -2.02
CA GLU A 145 -25.04 -6.79 -3.40
C GLU A 145 -24.17 -7.74 -4.22
N ILE A 146 -24.82 -8.49 -5.11
CA ILE A 146 -24.20 -9.23 -6.20
C ILE A 146 -24.70 -8.59 -7.49
N ALA A 147 -23.86 -7.81 -8.16
CA ALA A 147 -24.27 -7.11 -9.39
C ALA A 147 -24.55 -8.06 -10.56
N ALA A 148 -23.80 -9.15 -10.68
CA ALA A 148 -24.01 -10.19 -11.67
C ALA A 148 -23.47 -11.53 -11.17
N ALA A 149 -24.34 -12.52 -10.98
CA ALA A 149 -23.94 -13.81 -10.44
C ALA A 149 -23.16 -14.65 -11.45
N THR A 150 -22.02 -15.20 -11.05
CA THR A 150 -21.23 -16.14 -11.85
C THR A 150 -20.54 -17.14 -10.94
N VAL A 151 -20.31 -18.37 -11.42
CA VAL A 151 -19.59 -19.38 -10.64
C VAL A 151 -18.21 -18.84 -10.28
N SER A 152 -17.89 -18.81 -8.98
CA SER A 152 -16.56 -18.40 -8.55
C SER A 152 -15.54 -19.46 -8.96
N PRO A 153 -14.36 -19.06 -9.47
CA PRO A 153 -13.38 -20.01 -9.96
C PRO A 153 -12.84 -20.92 -8.84
N GLU A 154 -12.64 -22.20 -9.17
CA GLU A 154 -11.99 -23.14 -8.27
C GLU A 154 -10.49 -22.82 -8.13
N ARG A 155 -10.00 -22.80 -6.88
CA ARG A 155 -8.59 -22.49 -6.55
C ARG A 155 -7.67 -23.70 -6.80
N GLY A 156 -7.62 -24.18 -8.04
CA GLY A 156 -6.75 -25.27 -8.49
C GLY A 156 -5.51 -24.79 -9.24
N ALA A 157 -4.65 -25.72 -9.67
CA ALA A 157 -3.48 -25.41 -10.48
C ALA A 157 -3.76 -24.55 -11.74
N PRO A 158 -4.88 -24.76 -12.47
CA PRO A 158 -5.23 -23.90 -13.62
C PRO A 158 -5.48 -22.44 -13.22
N PHE A 159 -6.10 -22.21 -12.07
CA PHE A 159 -6.35 -20.86 -11.55
C PHE A 159 -5.04 -20.14 -11.22
N PHE A 160 -4.13 -20.80 -10.49
CA PHE A 160 -2.81 -20.23 -10.18
C PHE A 160 -1.97 -20.00 -11.44
N GLY A 161 -2.06 -20.90 -12.42
CA GLY A 161 -1.44 -20.72 -13.73
C GLY A 161 -1.96 -19.49 -14.47
N LEU A 162 -3.29 -19.28 -14.44
CA LEU A 162 -3.91 -18.08 -15.01
C LEU A 162 -3.47 -16.81 -14.28
N MET A 163 -3.48 -16.79 -12.94
CA MET A 163 -3.02 -15.62 -12.17
C MET A 163 -1.57 -15.26 -12.49
N ALA A 164 -0.70 -16.27 -12.58
CA ALA A 164 0.69 -16.04 -12.96
C ALA A 164 0.82 -15.51 -14.39
N LEU A 165 0.04 -16.04 -15.32
CA LEU A 165 -0.01 -15.58 -16.71
C LEU A 165 -0.45 -14.12 -16.79
N LEU A 166 -1.53 -13.75 -16.10
CA LEU A 166 -2.03 -12.38 -16.06
C LEU A 166 -0.98 -11.42 -15.50
N GLY A 167 -0.31 -11.78 -14.40
CA GLY A 167 0.79 -10.97 -13.86
C GLY A 167 1.97 -10.81 -14.83
N ILE A 168 2.26 -11.82 -15.67
CA ILE A 168 3.26 -11.70 -16.74
C ILE A 168 2.80 -10.72 -17.83
N TYR A 169 1.54 -10.82 -18.27
CA TYR A 169 0.98 -9.96 -19.31
C TYR A 169 0.83 -8.50 -18.90
N VAL A 170 0.64 -8.24 -17.60
CA VAL A 170 0.43 -6.90 -17.07
C VAL A 170 1.73 -6.28 -16.55
N GLY A 171 2.56 -7.03 -15.84
CA GLY A 171 3.80 -6.50 -15.27
C GLY A 171 5.01 -6.75 -16.18
N VAL A 172 5.37 -8.01 -16.40
CA VAL A 172 6.66 -8.38 -16.99
C VAL A 172 6.79 -7.96 -18.45
N ILE A 173 5.80 -8.29 -19.28
CA ILE A 173 5.83 -8.00 -20.72
C ILE A 173 5.82 -6.48 -20.98
N PRO A 174 4.87 -5.70 -20.43
CA PRO A 174 4.77 -4.28 -20.71
C PRO A 174 5.99 -3.50 -20.24
N ILE A 175 6.47 -3.75 -19.02
CA ILE A 175 7.71 -3.13 -18.53
C ILE A 175 8.87 -3.48 -19.47
N GLY A 176 8.99 -4.75 -19.86
CA GLY A 176 9.99 -5.21 -20.82
C GLY A 176 9.94 -4.46 -22.15
N ILE A 177 8.73 -4.22 -22.69
CA ILE A 177 8.50 -3.41 -23.89
C ILE A 177 8.96 -1.96 -23.65
N GLY A 178 8.63 -1.37 -22.51
CA GLY A 178 9.07 -0.03 -22.13
C GLY A 178 10.60 0.11 -22.09
N LEU A 179 11.31 -0.92 -21.60
CA LEU A 179 12.77 -0.93 -21.60
C LEU A 179 13.37 -0.91 -23.02
N LEU A 180 12.62 -1.34 -24.05
CA LEU A 180 13.07 -1.28 -25.45
C LEU A 180 13.22 0.16 -25.96
N TRP A 181 12.72 1.17 -25.24
CA TRP A 181 12.97 2.58 -25.56
C TRP A 181 14.40 3.04 -25.22
N MET A 182 15.21 2.22 -24.55
CA MET A 182 16.60 2.55 -24.20
C MET A 182 17.43 3.12 -25.38
N PRO A 183 17.41 2.57 -26.61
CA PRO A 183 18.16 3.13 -27.74
C PRO A 183 17.69 4.53 -28.16
N PHE A 184 16.38 4.79 -28.07
CA PHE A 184 15.79 6.10 -28.36
C PHE A 184 16.21 7.13 -27.30
N VAL A 185 16.09 6.77 -26.03
CA VAL A 185 16.50 7.62 -24.89
C VAL A 185 17.98 8.00 -24.98
N ARG A 186 18.87 7.05 -25.32
CA ARG A 186 20.31 7.29 -25.45
C ARG A 186 20.70 8.20 -26.61
N ARG A 187 19.89 8.25 -27.67
CA ARG A 187 20.14 9.09 -28.85
C ARG A 187 19.46 10.45 -28.73
N SER A 188 18.66 10.67 -27.69
CA SER A 188 17.95 11.90 -27.46
C SER A 188 18.85 12.98 -26.87
N SER A 189 18.55 14.24 -27.19
CA SER A 189 19.25 15.38 -26.58
C SER A 189 19.01 15.44 -25.06
N LYS A 190 19.92 16.09 -24.31
CA LYS A 190 19.74 16.31 -22.85
C LYS A 190 18.40 16.97 -22.52
N ALA A 191 17.95 17.92 -23.35
CA ALA A 191 16.67 18.59 -23.18
C ALA A 191 15.50 17.60 -23.30
N TRP A 192 15.51 16.75 -24.33
CA TRP A 192 14.51 15.71 -24.52
C TRP A 192 14.49 14.67 -23.40
N VAL A 193 15.67 14.24 -22.91
CA VAL A 193 15.74 13.33 -21.75
C VAL A 193 15.11 13.98 -20.52
N ARG A 194 15.33 15.28 -20.26
CA ARG A 194 14.62 16.01 -19.20
C ARG A 194 13.12 16.08 -19.45
N GLY A 195 12.69 16.32 -20.69
CA GLY A 195 11.28 16.26 -21.07
C GLY A 195 10.62 14.91 -20.78
N LEU A 196 11.29 13.81 -21.13
CA LEU A 196 10.85 12.45 -20.82
C LEU A 196 10.83 12.18 -19.30
N MET A 197 11.80 12.70 -18.54
CA MET A 197 11.72 12.65 -17.06
C MET A 197 10.52 13.43 -16.54
N GLY A 198 10.20 14.59 -17.14
CA GLY A 198 8.98 15.34 -16.81
C GLY A 198 7.73 14.52 -17.06
N PHE A 199 7.65 13.88 -18.24
CA PHE A 199 6.57 12.94 -18.58
C PHE A 199 6.43 11.82 -17.54
N THR A 200 7.53 11.16 -17.20
CA THR A 200 7.56 10.13 -16.16
C THR A 200 7.07 10.65 -14.81
N ILE A 201 7.51 11.82 -14.36
CA ILE A 201 7.06 12.41 -13.09
C ILE A 201 5.55 12.68 -13.12
N GLY A 202 5.03 13.21 -14.23
CA GLY A 202 3.59 13.41 -14.40
C GLY A 202 2.80 12.11 -14.29
N LEU A 203 3.28 11.05 -14.94
CA LEU A 203 2.69 9.72 -14.87
C LEU A 203 2.69 9.17 -13.44
N LEU A 204 3.84 9.16 -12.76
CA LEU A 204 3.96 8.62 -11.40
C LEU A 204 3.15 9.44 -10.39
N ALA A 205 3.03 10.75 -10.60
CA ALA A 205 2.18 11.61 -9.77
C ALA A 205 0.69 11.24 -9.92
N PHE A 206 0.23 10.96 -11.14
CA PHE A 206 -1.12 10.44 -11.36
C PHE A 206 -1.30 9.11 -10.63
N LEU A 207 -0.43 8.13 -10.86
CA LEU A 207 -0.51 6.80 -10.25
C LEU A 207 -0.49 6.84 -8.72
N THR A 208 0.27 7.77 -8.13
CA THR A 208 0.28 7.98 -6.68
C THR A 208 -1.10 8.38 -6.17
N ILE A 209 -1.78 9.29 -6.88
CA ILE A 209 -3.12 9.76 -6.51
C ILE A 209 -4.13 8.63 -6.72
N ASP A 210 -4.10 8.02 -7.90
CA ASP A 210 -5.03 6.98 -8.32
C ASP A 210 -5.02 5.77 -7.37
N ALA A 211 -3.84 5.19 -7.13
CA ALA A 211 -3.68 4.06 -6.20
C ALA A 211 -4.06 4.42 -4.76
N THR A 212 -3.90 5.69 -4.35
CA THR A 212 -4.38 6.14 -3.03
C THR A 212 -5.90 6.16 -2.98
N LEU A 213 -6.55 6.68 -4.02
CA LEU A 213 -8.01 6.75 -4.10
C LEU A 213 -8.64 5.37 -4.17
N GLU A 214 -8.11 4.47 -5.00
CA GLU A 214 -8.54 3.07 -5.09
C GLU A 214 -8.39 2.37 -3.73
N GLY A 215 -7.25 2.56 -3.05
CA GLY A 215 -7.03 2.03 -1.72
C GLY A 215 -8.04 2.54 -0.69
N LEU A 216 -8.41 3.83 -0.75
CA LEU A 216 -9.38 4.44 0.16
C LEU A 216 -10.81 3.97 -0.12
N GLU A 217 -11.16 3.75 -1.38
CA GLU A 217 -12.47 3.25 -1.79
C GLU A 217 -12.71 1.83 -1.26
N LEU A 218 -11.70 0.96 -1.29
CA LEU A 218 -11.78 -0.41 -0.77
C LEU A 218 -12.07 -0.48 0.74
N VAL A 219 -11.72 0.57 1.48
CA VAL A 219 -11.97 0.69 2.93
C VAL A 219 -12.96 1.82 3.23
N ALA A 220 -13.74 2.24 2.24
CA ALA A 220 -14.80 3.21 2.46
C ALA A 220 -15.89 2.58 3.35
N GLY A 221 -16.22 3.25 4.45
CA GLY A 221 -17.25 2.80 5.39
C GLY A 221 -16.78 1.81 6.45
N THR A 222 -15.57 1.25 6.36
CA THR A 222 -15.00 0.42 7.44
C THR A 222 -14.22 1.26 8.45
N THR A 223 -14.39 0.95 9.73
CA THR A 223 -13.56 1.52 10.82
C THR A 223 -12.50 0.54 11.32
N ALA A 224 -12.53 -0.71 10.85
CA ALA A 224 -11.56 -1.73 11.23
C ALA A 224 -10.14 -1.31 10.83
N PHE A 225 -9.17 -1.63 11.69
CA PHE A 225 -7.74 -1.32 11.49
C PHE A 225 -7.42 0.16 11.16
N GLY A 226 -8.32 1.09 11.48
CA GLY A 226 -8.16 2.53 11.21
C GLY A 226 -8.74 2.99 9.86
N GLY A 227 -9.51 2.14 9.16
CA GLY A 227 -10.17 2.48 7.89
C GLY A 227 -9.17 3.00 6.87
N GLY A 228 -9.48 4.15 6.26
CA GLY A 228 -8.60 4.81 5.28
C GLY A 228 -7.17 5.12 5.75
N LEU A 229 -6.92 5.17 7.08
CA LEU A 229 -5.57 5.40 7.60
C LEU A 229 -4.58 4.30 7.19
N ILE A 230 -5.06 3.07 6.96
CA ILE A 230 -4.21 1.95 6.57
C ILE A 230 -3.50 2.19 5.23
N VAL A 231 -4.16 2.88 4.30
CA VAL A 231 -3.61 3.27 2.99
C VAL A 231 -2.44 4.24 3.19
N PHE A 232 -2.65 5.28 3.99
CA PHE A 232 -1.61 6.27 4.27
C PHE A 232 -0.43 5.68 5.06
N LEU A 233 -0.70 4.75 5.99
CA LEU A 233 0.36 4.03 6.71
C LEU A 233 1.17 3.14 5.77
N GLY A 234 0.51 2.43 4.85
CA GLY A 234 1.18 1.67 3.79
C GLY A 234 2.06 2.56 2.91
N ALA A 235 1.53 3.70 2.47
CA ALA A 235 2.25 4.67 1.65
C ALA A 235 3.47 5.24 2.38
N LEU A 236 3.30 5.68 3.63
CA LEU A 236 4.38 6.20 4.44
C LEU A 236 5.45 5.12 4.70
N ALA A 237 5.04 3.90 5.03
CA ALA A 237 5.96 2.79 5.28
C ALA A 237 6.80 2.47 4.03
N ALA A 238 6.17 2.37 2.85
CA ALA A 238 6.85 2.12 1.59
C ALA A 238 7.80 3.26 1.20
N TYR A 239 7.34 4.51 1.34
CA TYR A 239 8.16 5.70 1.09
C TYR A 239 9.43 5.69 1.97
N LEU A 240 9.27 5.51 3.29
CA LEU A 240 10.38 5.49 4.23
C LEU A 240 11.30 4.27 4.03
N ALA A 241 10.75 3.13 3.66
CA ALA A 241 11.53 1.94 3.32
C ALA A 241 12.44 2.21 2.11
N LEU A 242 11.92 2.83 1.05
CA LEU A 242 12.72 3.21 -0.12
C LEU A 242 13.77 4.27 0.18
N GLU A 243 13.47 5.27 1.03
CA GLU A 243 14.48 6.20 1.56
C GLU A 243 15.58 5.47 2.33
N GLY A 244 15.20 4.47 3.13
CA GLY A 244 16.13 3.60 3.84
C GLY A 244 17.04 2.81 2.89
N VAL A 245 16.45 2.22 1.83
CA VAL A 245 17.19 1.51 0.78
C VAL A 245 18.20 2.43 0.08
N GLU A 246 17.76 3.63 -0.30
CA GLU A 246 18.65 4.66 -0.87
C GLU A 246 19.79 5.01 0.09
N GLY A 247 19.49 5.26 1.37
CA GLY A 247 20.50 5.57 2.39
C GLY A 247 21.53 4.46 2.55
N VAL A 248 21.11 3.19 2.49
CA VAL A 248 22.02 2.03 2.50
C VAL A 248 22.89 1.98 1.25
N ILE A 249 22.31 2.24 0.06
CA ILE A 249 23.06 2.24 -1.21
C ILE A 249 24.12 3.35 -1.21
N LEU A 250 23.76 4.57 -0.75
CA LEU A 250 24.67 5.70 -0.65
C LEU A 250 25.83 5.41 0.32
N ARG A 251 25.53 4.83 1.49
CA ARG A 251 26.56 4.44 2.48
C ARG A 251 27.57 3.43 1.95
N ARG A 252 27.15 2.53 1.05
CA ARG A 252 28.03 1.52 0.43
C ARG A 252 28.87 2.08 -0.72
N HIS A 253 28.47 3.21 -1.31
CA HIS A 253 29.27 3.88 -2.33
C HIS A 253 30.40 4.68 -1.67
N ALA A 254 31.56 4.04 -1.56
CA ALA A 254 32.79 4.70 -1.10
C ALA A 254 33.12 5.90 -2.00
N GLY A 255 33.09 7.11 -1.42
CA GLY A 255 33.40 8.36 -2.13
C GLY A 255 32.20 9.25 -2.46
N ALA A 256 30.96 8.87 -2.11
CA ALA A 256 29.80 9.75 -2.25
C ALA A 256 29.99 11.02 -1.41
N LYS A 257 30.01 12.20 -2.05
CA LYS A 257 30.07 13.48 -1.35
C LYS A 257 28.73 13.80 -0.71
N PRO A 258 28.68 14.51 0.43
CA PRO A 258 27.43 15.03 0.97
C PRO A 258 26.68 15.85 -0.10
N GLY A 259 25.45 15.44 -0.43
CA GLY A 259 24.61 16.09 -1.45
C GLY A 259 24.73 15.53 -2.87
N GLU A 260 25.55 14.49 -3.10
CA GLU A 260 25.62 13.79 -4.39
C GLU A 260 24.49 12.75 -4.50
N GLY A 261 23.74 12.78 -5.60
CA GLY A 261 22.63 11.85 -5.84
C GLY A 261 23.08 10.42 -6.14
N LEU A 262 22.13 9.49 -6.20
CA LEU A 262 22.42 8.10 -6.57
C LEU A 262 23.07 8.01 -7.97
N PRO A 263 24.07 7.12 -8.16
CA PRO A 263 24.54 6.75 -9.49
C PRO A 263 23.39 6.26 -10.36
N ALA A 264 23.45 6.49 -11.67
CA ALA A 264 22.34 6.21 -12.59
C ALA A 264 21.82 4.77 -12.50
N ARG A 265 22.70 3.76 -12.38
CA ARG A 265 22.29 2.35 -12.18
C ARG A 265 21.58 2.10 -10.86
N SER A 266 22.06 2.73 -9.78
CA SER A 266 21.46 2.61 -8.46
C SER A 266 20.10 3.29 -8.41
N LEU A 267 19.97 4.45 -9.08
CA LEU A 267 18.69 5.11 -9.25
C LEU A 267 17.73 4.26 -10.09
N ALA A 268 18.16 3.70 -11.22
CA ALA A 268 17.33 2.81 -12.03
C ALA A 268 16.87 1.57 -11.25
N PHE A 269 17.71 1.04 -10.36
CA PHE A 269 17.35 -0.06 -9.46
C PHE A 269 16.32 0.37 -8.40
N LEU A 270 16.49 1.54 -7.78
CA LEU A 270 15.51 2.09 -6.84
C LEU A 270 14.15 2.32 -7.52
N ILE A 271 14.15 2.89 -8.73
CA ILE A 271 12.95 3.07 -9.57
C ILE A 271 12.29 1.73 -9.86
N ALA A 272 13.06 0.71 -10.26
CA ALA A 272 12.52 -0.61 -10.54
C ALA A 272 11.90 -1.27 -9.30
N ILE A 273 12.47 -1.08 -8.10
CA ILE A 273 11.85 -1.56 -6.85
C ILE A 273 10.55 -0.81 -6.57
N GLY A 274 10.56 0.52 -6.67
CA GLY A 274 9.37 1.33 -6.40
C GLY A 274 8.20 0.98 -7.32
N ILE A 275 8.49 0.85 -8.62
CA ILE A 275 7.52 0.36 -9.61
C ILE A 275 7.09 -1.07 -9.31
N GLY A 276 8.01 -1.96 -8.94
CA GLY A 276 7.67 -3.32 -8.54
C GLY A 276 6.71 -3.39 -7.36
N LEU A 277 6.86 -2.52 -6.35
CA LEU A 277 5.93 -2.44 -5.23
C LEU A 277 4.54 -1.93 -5.66
N HIS A 278 4.47 -1.05 -6.65
CA HIS A 278 3.20 -0.63 -7.24
C HIS A 278 2.52 -1.73 -8.06
N ASN A 279 3.28 -2.41 -8.91
CA ASN A 279 2.78 -3.50 -9.75
C ASN A 279 2.32 -4.71 -8.92
N LEU A 280 2.82 -4.86 -7.69
CA LEU A 280 2.25 -5.81 -6.73
C LEU A 280 0.78 -5.51 -6.43
N GLY A 281 0.41 -4.25 -6.24
CA GLY A 281 -0.97 -3.80 -6.01
C GLY A 281 -1.86 -4.00 -7.24
N GLU A 282 -1.36 -3.71 -8.44
CA GLU A 282 -2.09 -3.97 -9.68
C GLU A 282 -2.40 -5.46 -9.88
N GLY A 283 -1.39 -6.30 -9.68
CA GLY A 283 -1.57 -7.74 -9.71
C GLY A 283 -2.65 -8.16 -8.72
N LEU A 284 -2.60 -7.64 -7.49
CA LEU A 284 -3.59 -7.91 -6.45
C LEU A 284 -5.00 -7.56 -6.90
N ALA A 285 -5.20 -6.38 -7.50
CA ALA A 285 -6.49 -5.93 -8.02
C ALA A 285 -7.05 -6.90 -9.08
N ILE A 286 -6.21 -7.32 -10.04
CA ILE A 286 -6.60 -8.29 -11.06
C ILE A 286 -6.97 -9.63 -10.42
N GLY A 287 -6.12 -10.13 -9.52
CA GLY A 287 -6.37 -11.39 -8.81
C GLY A 287 -7.70 -11.38 -8.07
N SER A 288 -7.98 -10.28 -7.36
CA SER A 288 -9.22 -10.08 -6.61
C SER A 288 -10.44 -9.98 -7.51
N ALA A 289 -10.37 -9.25 -8.63
CA ALA A 289 -11.45 -9.18 -9.60
C ALA A 289 -11.81 -10.56 -10.17
N TYR A 290 -10.82 -11.38 -10.49
CA TYR A 290 -11.03 -12.76 -10.94
C TYR A 290 -11.57 -13.67 -9.82
N ALA A 291 -11.12 -13.49 -8.57
CA ALA A 291 -11.59 -14.29 -7.43
C ALA A 291 -13.09 -14.11 -7.17
N VAL A 292 -13.61 -12.90 -7.37
CA VAL A 292 -15.05 -12.59 -7.23
C VAL A 292 -15.85 -12.81 -8.52
N GLY A 293 -15.21 -13.33 -9.57
CA GLY A 293 -15.85 -13.65 -10.85
C GLY A 293 -16.10 -12.45 -11.76
N SER A 294 -15.61 -11.26 -11.43
CA SER A 294 -15.79 -10.07 -12.26
C SER A 294 -14.83 -10.06 -13.45
N LEU A 295 -15.13 -10.88 -14.47
CA LEU A 295 -14.30 -11.06 -15.65
C LEU A 295 -14.14 -9.78 -16.46
N ALA A 296 -15.22 -8.99 -16.57
CA ALA A 296 -15.19 -7.70 -17.27
C ALA A 296 -14.22 -6.75 -16.57
N LEU A 297 -14.37 -6.54 -15.25
CA LEU A 297 -13.45 -5.73 -14.45
C LEU A 297 -12.00 -6.22 -14.60
N GLY A 298 -11.77 -7.54 -14.47
CA GLY A 298 -10.46 -8.13 -14.65
C GLY A 298 -9.83 -7.85 -16.02
N ALA A 299 -10.61 -7.93 -17.10
CA ALA A 299 -10.14 -7.62 -18.45
C ALA A 299 -9.80 -6.13 -18.63
N PHE A 300 -10.65 -5.23 -18.10
CA PHE A 300 -10.41 -3.79 -18.13
C PHE A 300 -9.12 -3.42 -17.40
N LEU A 301 -8.92 -3.94 -16.17
CA LEU A 301 -7.71 -3.73 -15.39
C LEU A 301 -6.46 -4.23 -16.13
N VAL A 302 -6.52 -5.43 -16.72
CA VAL A 302 -5.39 -5.99 -17.48
C VAL A 302 -4.95 -5.10 -18.64
N ILE A 303 -5.90 -4.57 -19.42
CA ILE A 303 -5.59 -3.70 -20.56
C ILE A 303 -5.05 -2.35 -20.07
N GLY A 304 -5.72 -1.73 -19.10
CA GLY A 304 -5.32 -0.44 -18.55
C GLY A 304 -3.90 -0.48 -17.99
N PHE A 305 -3.66 -1.42 -17.08
CA PHE A 305 -2.36 -1.61 -16.43
C PHE A 305 -1.25 -1.94 -17.42
N ALA A 306 -1.52 -2.80 -18.42
CA ALA A 306 -0.52 -3.09 -19.45
C ALA A 306 -0.11 -1.84 -20.27
N ILE A 307 -1.03 -0.92 -20.54
CA ILE A 307 -0.70 0.30 -21.29
C ILE A 307 0.24 1.19 -20.48
N HIS A 308 -0.04 1.48 -19.22
CA HIS A 308 0.83 2.37 -18.44
C HIS A 308 2.11 1.69 -17.94
N ASN A 309 2.10 0.39 -17.67
CA ASN A 309 3.33 -0.36 -17.34
C ASN A 309 4.34 -0.34 -18.49
N THR A 310 3.87 -0.21 -19.73
CA THR A 310 4.77 0.05 -20.86
C THR A 310 5.50 1.39 -20.69
N THR A 311 4.81 2.43 -20.24
CA THR A 311 5.43 3.74 -19.98
C THR A 311 6.26 3.79 -18.70
N GLU A 312 6.03 2.91 -17.73
CA GLU A 312 6.90 2.77 -16.56
C GLU A 312 8.28 2.19 -16.89
N GLY A 313 8.37 1.32 -17.90
CA GLY A 313 9.67 0.87 -18.41
C GLY A 313 10.53 2.03 -18.91
N LEU A 314 9.92 3.10 -19.46
CA LEU A 314 10.61 4.34 -19.81
C LEU A 314 11.21 5.04 -18.57
N ALA A 315 10.47 5.06 -17.45
CA ALA A 315 10.93 5.63 -16.19
C ALA A 315 12.26 5.02 -15.74
N ILE A 316 12.39 3.70 -15.86
CA ILE A 316 13.58 2.92 -15.47
C ILE A 316 14.78 3.27 -16.35
N VAL A 317 14.59 3.38 -17.67
CA VAL A 317 15.71 3.60 -18.62
C VAL A 317 16.14 5.06 -18.75
N THR A 318 15.26 6.01 -18.41
CA THR A 318 15.55 7.44 -18.56
C THR A 318 16.79 7.91 -17.78
N PRO A 319 17.01 7.56 -16.49
CA PRO A 319 18.25 7.92 -15.81
C PRO A 319 19.50 7.24 -16.40
N LEU A 320 19.34 6.14 -17.15
CA LEU A 320 20.43 5.42 -17.82
C LEU A 320 20.80 6.03 -19.18
N ALA A 321 20.23 7.16 -19.59
CA ALA A 321 20.46 7.77 -20.91
C ALA A 321 21.94 8.00 -21.25
N GLY A 322 22.76 8.33 -20.23
CA GLY A 322 24.20 8.56 -20.38
C GLY A 322 25.05 7.28 -20.42
N GLU A 323 24.45 6.12 -20.18
CA GLU A 323 25.16 4.84 -20.06
C GLU A 323 24.91 3.89 -21.25
N ARG A 324 25.69 2.79 -21.29
CA ARG A 324 25.45 1.64 -22.18
C ARG A 324 25.13 0.41 -21.34
N PRO A 325 23.91 0.29 -20.78
CA PRO A 325 23.57 -0.83 -19.93
C PRO A 325 23.62 -2.14 -20.73
N ARG A 326 24.11 -3.21 -20.08
CA ARG A 326 24.08 -4.57 -20.64
C ARG A 326 22.64 -5.07 -20.65
N LEU A 327 22.26 -5.89 -21.62
CA LEU A 327 20.91 -6.49 -21.70
C LEU A 327 20.52 -7.21 -20.40
N ARG A 328 21.47 -7.91 -19.75
CA ARG A 328 21.25 -8.57 -18.45
C ARG A 328 20.77 -7.62 -17.36
N LEU A 329 21.27 -6.37 -17.35
CA LEU A 329 20.82 -5.37 -16.39
C LEU A 329 19.38 -4.95 -16.70
N LEU A 330 19.06 -4.71 -17.98
CA LEU A 330 17.69 -4.34 -18.38
C LEU A 330 16.70 -5.46 -18.03
N VAL A 331 17.03 -6.71 -18.34
CA VAL A 331 16.19 -7.87 -17.97
C VAL A 331 16.01 -7.95 -16.46
N LEU A 332 17.06 -7.77 -15.66
CA LEU A 332 16.96 -7.76 -14.21
C LEU A 332 16.04 -6.63 -13.71
N LEU A 333 16.23 -5.41 -14.20
CA LEU A 333 15.38 -4.28 -13.81
C LEU A 333 13.92 -4.50 -14.20
N GLY A 334 13.67 -5.05 -15.40
CA GLY A 334 12.33 -5.38 -15.87
C GLY A 334 11.66 -6.46 -15.04
N LEU A 335 12.41 -7.48 -14.59
CA LEU A 335 11.89 -8.50 -13.68
C LEU A 335 11.60 -7.94 -12.29
N ILE A 336 12.47 -7.08 -11.75
CA ILE A 336 12.24 -6.43 -10.44
C ILE A 336 10.96 -5.58 -10.47
N ALA A 337 10.75 -4.84 -11.55
CA ALA A 337 9.58 -3.98 -11.72
C ALA A 337 8.31 -4.75 -12.11
N GLY A 338 8.41 -5.79 -12.94
CA GLY A 338 7.24 -6.49 -13.49
C GLY A 338 6.82 -7.78 -12.78
N ALA A 339 7.76 -8.55 -12.24
CA ALA A 339 7.44 -9.84 -11.62
C ALA A 339 6.56 -9.75 -10.35
N PRO A 340 6.63 -8.67 -9.53
CA PRO A 340 5.72 -8.53 -8.41
C PRO A 340 4.23 -8.58 -8.77
N ALA A 341 3.82 -8.19 -9.99
CA ALA A 341 2.44 -8.34 -10.45
C ALA A 341 1.95 -9.80 -10.45
N ILE A 342 2.85 -10.76 -10.68
CA ILE A 342 2.56 -12.20 -10.59
C ILE A 342 2.19 -12.57 -9.15
N LEU A 343 2.99 -12.10 -8.19
CA LEU A 343 2.74 -12.34 -6.77
C LEU A 343 1.43 -11.66 -6.34
N GLY A 344 1.21 -10.44 -6.81
CA GLY A 344 -0.03 -9.69 -6.61
C GLY A 344 -1.24 -10.50 -7.07
N ALA A 345 -1.25 -10.95 -8.33
CA ALA A 345 -2.37 -11.70 -8.90
C ALA A 345 -2.67 -12.99 -8.14
N ILE A 346 -1.63 -13.71 -7.71
CA ILE A 346 -1.80 -14.91 -6.90
C ILE A 346 -2.38 -14.58 -5.51
N LEU A 347 -1.87 -13.53 -4.85
CA LEU A 347 -2.35 -13.10 -3.54
C LEU A 347 -3.80 -12.61 -3.64
N GLY A 348 -4.12 -11.78 -4.62
CA GLY A 348 -5.47 -11.24 -4.83
C GLY A 348 -6.46 -12.32 -5.17
N GLY A 349 -6.02 -13.35 -5.89
CA GLY A 349 -6.79 -14.53 -6.23
C GLY A 349 -7.13 -15.46 -5.04
N THR A 350 -6.40 -15.35 -3.94
CA THR A 350 -6.49 -16.29 -2.81
C THR A 350 -6.90 -15.68 -1.48
N VAL A 351 -6.47 -14.44 -1.22
CA VAL A 351 -6.69 -13.73 0.03
C VAL A 351 -7.43 -12.45 -0.31
N PHE A 352 -8.74 -12.43 -0.06
CA PHE A 352 -9.51 -11.21 -0.16
C PHE A 352 -9.83 -10.71 1.26
N GLN A 353 -9.10 -9.67 1.64
CA GLN A 353 -9.23 -8.96 2.90
C GLN A 353 -9.09 -7.48 2.53
N PRO A 354 -10.19 -6.71 2.46
CA PRO A 354 -10.17 -5.33 1.94
C PRO A 354 -9.08 -4.46 2.56
N ASN A 355 -8.88 -4.60 3.88
CA ASN A 355 -7.81 -3.92 4.63
C ASN A 355 -6.39 -4.25 4.14
N LEU A 356 -6.10 -5.51 3.85
CA LEU A 356 -4.79 -5.92 3.31
C LEU A 356 -4.61 -5.38 1.89
N VAL A 357 -5.67 -5.40 1.08
CA VAL A 357 -5.65 -4.89 -0.29
C VAL A 357 -5.40 -3.38 -0.28
N ALA A 358 -6.13 -2.63 0.54
CA ALA A 358 -5.94 -1.20 0.74
C ALA A 358 -4.55 -0.85 1.27
N LEU A 359 -4.00 -1.63 2.20
CA LEU A 359 -2.62 -1.48 2.66
C LEU A 359 -1.62 -1.60 1.51
N LEU A 360 -1.80 -2.61 0.64
CA LEU A 360 -0.91 -2.86 -0.49
C LEU A 360 -1.04 -1.82 -1.61
N PHE A 361 -2.25 -1.29 -1.85
CA PHE A 361 -2.44 -0.10 -2.68
C PHE A 361 -1.71 1.12 -2.11
N GLY A 362 -1.83 1.34 -0.79
CA GLY A 362 -1.06 2.34 -0.08
C GLY A 362 0.44 2.17 -0.28
N VAL A 363 0.97 0.95 -0.08
CA VAL A 363 2.38 0.62 -0.35
C VAL A 363 2.78 0.99 -1.78
N GLY A 364 1.96 0.64 -2.77
CA GLY A 364 2.17 1.00 -4.17
C GLY A 364 2.24 2.52 -4.37
N ALA A 365 1.24 3.25 -3.88
CA ALA A 365 1.15 4.70 -3.98
C ALA A 365 2.37 5.40 -3.35
N GLY A 366 2.75 5.00 -2.14
CA GLY A 366 3.94 5.53 -1.47
C GLY A 366 5.24 5.23 -2.22
N ALA A 367 5.33 4.05 -2.84
CA ALA A 367 6.50 3.64 -3.61
C ALA A 367 6.69 4.48 -4.88
N VAL A 368 5.65 4.62 -5.72
CA VAL A 368 5.73 5.45 -6.94
C VAL A 368 5.82 6.93 -6.62
N GLY A 369 5.18 7.40 -5.54
CA GLY A 369 5.29 8.77 -5.06
C GLY A 369 6.72 9.10 -4.63
N GLN A 370 7.39 8.19 -3.92
CA GLN A 370 8.80 8.32 -3.56
C GLN A 370 9.69 8.42 -4.80
N VAL A 371 9.47 7.52 -5.78
CA VAL A 371 10.21 7.54 -7.03
C VAL A 371 10.02 8.86 -7.79
N ALA A 372 8.78 9.36 -7.88
CA ALA A 372 8.48 10.64 -8.51
C ALA A 372 9.28 11.78 -7.87
N VAL A 373 9.30 11.85 -6.54
CA VAL A 373 10.08 12.84 -5.78
C VAL A 373 11.58 12.73 -6.11
N LYS A 374 12.12 11.52 -6.26
CA LYS A 374 13.55 11.32 -6.60
C LYS A 374 13.92 11.71 -8.02
N LEU A 375 12.95 11.72 -8.93
CA LEU A 375 13.18 12.17 -10.30
C LEU A 375 13.18 13.71 -10.43
N ILE A 376 12.49 14.43 -9.54
CA ILE A 376 12.37 15.90 -9.60
C ILE A 376 13.73 16.62 -9.70
N PRO A 377 14.76 16.30 -8.87
CA PRO A 377 16.07 16.95 -8.96
C PRO A 377 16.75 16.81 -10.33
N LEU A 378 16.45 15.75 -11.10
CA LEU A 378 17.04 15.48 -12.41
C LEU A 378 16.47 16.37 -13.51
N LEU A 379 15.37 17.07 -13.26
CA LEU A 379 14.80 18.05 -14.18
C LEU A 379 15.65 19.32 -14.32
N LYS A 380 16.55 19.59 -13.37
CA LYS A 380 17.37 20.80 -13.36
C LYS A 380 18.21 20.91 -14.65
N ASP A 381 18.04 22.03 -15.34
CA ASP A 381 18.90 22.42 -16.45
C ASP A 381 20.24 23.00 -15.97
N GLU A 382 21.10 23.41 -16.91
CA GLU A 382 22.42 23.97 -16.60
C GLU A 382 22.33 25.31 -15.86
N ALA A 383 21.19 26.00 -15.94
CA ALA A 383 20.89 27.23 -15.20
C ALA A 383 20.16 26.97 -13.87
N GLY A 384 19.98 25.70 -13.48
CA GLY A 384 19.28 25.29 -12.26
C GLY A 384 17.75 25.33 -12.33
N ARG A 385 17.16 25.60 -13.51
CA ARG A 385 15.70 25.65 -13.69
C ARG A 385 15.13 24.25 -13.85
N MET A 386 14.06 23.95 -13.12
CA MET A 386 13.36 22.65 -13.17
C MET A 386 12.18 22.67 -14.15
N LEU A 387 11.48 23.81 -14.25
CA LEU A 387 10.31 24.00 -15.10
C LEU A 387 10.70 24.79 -16.36
N THR A 388 11.20 24.06 -17.35
CA THR A 388 11.32 24.54 -18.73
C THR A 388 10.04 24.21 -19.49
N PRO A 389 9.74 24.85 -20.64
CA PRO A 389 8.56 24.50 -21.43
C PRO A 389 8.47 23.00 -21.76
N LEU A 390 9.62 22.36 -22.02
CA LEU A 390 9.67 20.94 -22.35
C LEU A 390 9.44 20.03 -21.14
N THR A 391 9.99 20.37 -19.96
CA THR A 391 9.76 19.58 -18.73
C THR A 391 8.35 19.78 -18.19
N ALA A 392 7.83 21.01 -18.20
CA ALA A 392 6.45 21.32 -17.82
C ALA A 392 5.46 20.67 -18.77
N GLY A 393 5.70 20.77 -20.09
CA GLY A 393 4.91 20.08 -21.11
C GLY A 393 4.95 18.56 -20.93
N GLY A 394 6.13 18.00 -20.63
CA GLY A 394 6.28 16.60 -20.26
C GLY A 394 5.36 16.20 -19.10
N ILE A 395 5.42 16.90 -17.96
CA ILE A 395 4.60 16.61 -16.78
C ILE A 395 3.10 16.63 -17.13
N VAL A 396 2.64 17.66 -17.82
CA VAL A 396 1.23 17.79 -18.21
C VAL A 396 0.81 16.67 -19.16
N ILE A 397 1.66 16.33 -20.14
CA ILE A 397 1.38 15.21 -21.07
C ILE A 397 1.39 13.88 -20.31
N GLY A 398 2.25 13.68 -19.31
CA GLY A 398 2.27 12.47 -18.48
C GLY A 398 0.97 12.30 -17.69
N LEU A 399 0.53 13.35 -16.99
CA LEU A 399 -0.76 13.38 -16.30
C LEU A 399 -1.92 13.14 -17.27
N GLY A 400 -1.93 13.85 -18.39
CA GLY A 400 -2.98 13.73 -19.41
C GLY A 400 -3.01 12.37 -20.10
N PHE A 401 -1.86 11.74 -20.32
CA PHE A 401 -1.76 10.38 -20.85
C PHE A 401 -2.42 9.39 -19.90
N MET A 402 -2.07 9.44 -18.61
CA MET A 402 -2.66 8.55 -17.60
C MET A 402 -4.16 8.77 -17.43
N PHE A 403 -4.60 10.02 -17.40
CA PHE A 403 -6.01 10.35 -17.36
C PHE A 403 -6.76 9.81 -18.59
N ALA A 404 -6.19 9.96 -19.80
CA ALA A 404 -6.77 9.44 -21.02
C ALA A 404 -6.83 7.92 -21.05
N THR A 405 -5.80 7.22 -20.54
CA THR A 405 -5.83 5.76 -20.43
C THR A 405 -6.91 5.30 -19.46
N GLY A 406 -7.10 5.99 -18.32
CA GLY A 406 -8.21 5.72 -17.41
C GLY A 406 -9.58 5.86 -18.08
N LEU A 407 -9.78 6.93 -18.87
CA LEU A 407 -11.03 7.12 -19.62
C LEU A 407 -11.28 6.05 -20.68
N LEU A 408 -10.25 5.61 -21.39
CA LEU A 408 -10.37 4.56 -22.41
C LEU A 408 -10.66 3.18 -21.82
N VAL A 409 -10.27 2.97 -20.56
CA VAL A 409 -10.53 1.72 -19.83
C VAL A 409 -11.93 1.71 -19.21
N ALA A 410 -12.46 2.89 -18.85
CA ALA A 410 -13.79 3.04 -18.27
C ALA A 410 -14.95 3.13 -19.29
N ALA A 411 -14.64 3.28 -20.58
CA ALA A 411 -15.60 3.39 -21.69
C ALA A 411 -15.79 2.06 -22.41
#